data_AF-A0A429ZPA9-F1
#
_entry.id   AF-A0A429ZPA9-F1
#
_cell.length_a   1.000
_cell.length_b   1.000
_cell.length_c   1.000
_cell.angle_alpha   90.00
_cell.angle_beta   90.00
_cell.angle_gamma   90.00
#
_symmetry.space_group_name_H-M   'P 1'
#
loop_
_entity.id
_entity.type
_entity.pdbx_description
1 polymer ?
#
loop_
_entity_poly.entity_id
_entity_poly.type
_entity_poly.pdbx_seq_one_letter_code
_entity_poly.pdbx_strand_id
1 'polypeptide(L)' 'MDLVLDYIEKHRYQEAFFLINELKFKMSYYDFQQVTDWFVKLLRTQEKKYPNKLTSDMIENYKTRLNALL' A
#
# COMPACT_ATOMS: atom_id res chain seq x y z
N MET A 1 12.14 2.09 2.35
CA MET A 1 11.31 0.88 2.59
C MET A 1 10.96 0.75 4.06
N ASP A 2 11.92 0.93 4.96
CA ASP A 2 11.71 0.82 6.42
C ASP A 2 10.59 1.69 6.98
N LEU A 3 10.41 2.93 6.48
CA LEU A 3 9.34 3.81 6.95
C LEU A 3 7.93 3.31 6.59
N VAL A 4 7.76 2.68 5.41
CA VAL A 4 6.48 2.08 5.03
C VAL A 4 6.16 0.93 5.97
N LEU A 5 7.16 0.09 6.29
CA LEU A 5 7.00 -1.02 7.22
C LEU A 5 6.65 -0.52 8.63
N ASP A 6 7.32 0.52 9.14
CA ASP A 6 7.01 1.14 10.43
C ASP A 6 5.55 1.63 10.52
N TYR A 7 5.07 2.29 9.46
CA TYR A 7 3.67 2.72 9.40
C TYR A 7 2.70 1.53 9.38
N ILE A 8 3.02 0.48 8.63
CA ILE A 8 2.21 -0.72 8.58
C ILE A 8 2.14 -1.42 9.95
N GLU A 9 3.27 -1.54 10.65
CA GLU A 9 3.34 -2.14 12.00
C GLU A 9 2.55 -1.33 13.03
N LYS A 10 2.49 0.00 12.88
CA LYS A 10 1.72 0.91 13.73
C LYS A 10 0.25 1.07 13.28
N HIS A 11 -0.22 0.27 12.32
CA HIS A 11 -1.57 0.35 11.72
C HIS A 11 -1.89 1.70 11.05
N ARG A 12 -0.87 2.45 10.65
CA ARG A 12 -0.95 3.74 9.95
C ARG A 12 -1.00 3.52 8.42
N TYR A 13 -2.03 2.79 7.97
CA TYR A 13 -2.12 2.31 6.58
C TYR A 13 -2.28 3.44 5.56
N GLN A 14 -2.94 4.53 5.94
CA GLN A 14 -3.16 5.67 5.05
C GLN A 14 -1.85 6.42 4.79
N GLU A 15 -1.02 6.61 5.82
CA GLU A 15 0.31 7.22 5.66
C GLU A 15 1.25 6.33 4.85
N ALA A 16 1.19 5.00 5.06
CA ALA A 16 1.90 4.05 4.22
C ALA A 16 1.48 4.16 2.75
N PHE A 17 0.17 4.25 2.49
CA PHE A 17 -0.38 4.48 1.15
C PHE A 17 0.14 5.78 0.53
N PHE A 18 0.14 6.90 1.26
CA PHE A 18 0.61 8.17 0.72
C PHE A 18 2.07 8.11 0.30
N LEU A 19 2.93 7.49 1.12
CA LEU A 19 4.34 7.29 0.76
C LEU A 19 4.49 6.49 -0.53
N ILE A 20 3.72 5.40 -0.70
CA ILE A 20 3.75 4.63 -1.94
C ILE A 20 3.26 5.47 -3.11
N ASN A 21 2.17 6.21 -2.96
CA ASN A 21 1.63 7.04 -4.01
C ASN A 21 2.60 8.14 -4.48
N GLU A 22 3.42 8.72 -3.59
CA GLU A 22 4.46 9.67 -3.96
C GLU A 22 5.55 9.08 -4.86
N LEU A 23 5.81 7.77 -4.77
CA LEU A 23 6.79 7.10 -5.60
C LEU A 23 6.38 7.07 -7.07
N LYS A 24 5.08 7.21 -7.36
CA LYS A 24 4.54 7.24 -8.73
C LYS A 24 5.22 8.27 -9.63
N PHE A 25 5.63 9.41 -9.06
CA PHE A 25 6.26 10.50 -9.80
C PHE A 25 7.79 10.37 -9.88
N LYS A 26 8.37 9.34 -9.24
CA LYS A 26 9.82 9.18 -9.05
C LYS A 26 10.40 7.94 -9.72
N MET A 27 9.57 7.07 -10.31
CA MET A 27 10.02 5.83 -10.93
C MET A 27 9.23 5.51 -12.21
N SER A 28 9.71 4.53 -12.96
CA SER A 28 9.02 4.07 -14.16
C SER A 28 7.67 3.45 -13.81
N TYR A 29 6.77 3.40 -14.79
CA TYR A 29 5.50 2.71 -14.69
C TYR A 29 5.66 1.27 -14.17
N TYR A 30 6.62 0.53 -14.73
CA TYR A 30 6.82 -0.88 -14.41
C TYR A 30 7.34 -1.08 -12.98
N ASP A 31 8.25 -0.22 -12.54
CA ASP A 31 8.75 -0.25 -11.16
C ASP A 31 7.64 0.11 -10.17
N PHE A 32 6.82 1.11 -10.50
CA PHE A 32 5.71 1.52 -9.67
C PHE A 32 4.64 0.43 -9.54
N GLN A 33 4.37 -0.30 -10.63
CA GLN A 33 3.45 -1.43 -10.60
C GLN A 33 3.97 -2.54 -9.67
N GLN A 34 5.26 -2.87 -9.73
CA GLN A 34 5.86 -3.86 -8.82
C GLN A 34 5.78 -3.42 -7.35
N VAL A 35 6.04 -2.16 -7.05
CA VAL A 35 5.93 -1.61 -5.68
C VAL A 35 4.48 -1.64 -5.20
N THR A 36 3.52 -1.33 -6.08
CA THR A 36 2.09 -1.41 -5.79
C THR A 36 1.66 -2.84 -5.45
N ASP A 37 2.08 -3.82 -6.26
CA ASP A 37 1.78 -5.24 -6.02
C ASP A 37 2.40 -5.74 -4.71
N TRP A 38 3.65 -5.35 -4.42
CA TRP A 38 4.29 -5.64 -3.14
C TRP A 38 3.51 -5.05 -1.97
N PHE A 39 3.11 -3.78 -2.05
CA PHE A 39 2.36 -3.10 -1.01
C PHE A 39 1.00 -3.76 -0.75
N VAL A 40 0.27 -4.12 -1.79
CA VAL A 40 -1.03 -4.84 -1.66
C VAL A 40 -0.83 -6.20 -1.01
N LYS A 41 0.19 -6.97 -1.38
CA LYS A 41 0.51 -8.26 -0.74
C LYS A 41 0.83 -8.10 0.76
N LEU A 42 1.57 -7.05 1.10
CA LEU A 42 1.88 -6.71 2.50
C LEU A 42 0.60 -6.39 3.29
N LEU A 43 -0.29 -5.57 2.73
CA LEU A 43 -1.58 -5.25 3.33
C LEU A 43 -2.44 -6.50 3.54
N ARG A 44 -2.53 -7.40 2.55
CA ARG A 44 -3.25 -8.68 2.68
C ARG A 44 -2.68 -9.59 3.77
N THR A 45 -1.36 -9.53 4.00
CA THR A 45 -0.72 -10.25 5.11
C THR A 45 -1.13 -9.65 6.46
N GLN A 46 -1.25 -8.33 6.53
CA GLN A 46 -1.64 -7.62 7.76
C GLN A 46 -3.13 -7.75 8.06
N GLU A 47 -3.99 -7.76 7.05
CA GLU A 47 -5.43 -8.04 7.19
C GLU A 47 -5.65 -9.40 7.87
N LYS A 48 -4.92 -10.45 7.46
CA LYS A 48 -5.02 -11.77 8.09
C LYS A 48 -4.61 -11.76 9.58
N LYS A 49 -3.69 -10.88 9.96
CA LYS A 49 -3.23 -10.73 11.35
C LYS A 49 -4.15 -9.83 12.18
N TYR A 50 -4.72 -8.80 11.55
CA TYR A 50 -5.48 -7.74 12.20
C TYR A 50 -6.74 -7.35 11.39
N PRO A 51 -7.72 -8.27 11.27
CA PRO A 51 -8.89 -8.07 10.40
C PRO A 51 -9.77 -6.89 10.81
N ASN A 52 -9.71 -6.47 12.08
CA ASN A 52 -10.47 -5.34 12.61
C ASN A 52 -9.81 -3.98 12.32
N LYS A 53 -8.56 -3.96 11.85
CA LYS A 53 -7.78 -2.73 11.60
C LYS A 53 -7.61 -2.44 10.12
N LEU A 54 -7.70 -3.47 9.29
CA LEU A 54 -7.53 -3.39 7.86
C LEU A 54 -8.51 -4.35 7.18
N THR A 55 -9.44 -3.80 6.42
CA THR A 55 -10.46 -4.59 5.72
C THR A 55 -10.13 -4.75 4.24
N SER A 56 -10.70 -5.78 3.62
CA SER A 56 -10.57 -6.03 2.18
C SER A 56 -10.98 -4.82 1.34
N ASP A 57 -12.06 -4.12 1.73
CA ASP A 57 -12.54 -2.94 1.02
C ASP A 57 -11.53 -1.78 1.07
N MET A 58 -10.85 -1.60 2.20
CA MET A 58 -9.78 -0.61 2.32
C MET A 58 -8.61 -0.93 1.38
N ILE A 59 -8.21 -2.20 1.32
CA ILE A 59 -7.12 -2.65 0.45
C ILE A 59 -7.47 -2.45 -1.02
N GLU A 60 -8.69 -2.80 -1.43
CA GLU A 60 -9.14 -2.59 -2.82
C GLU A 60 -9.25 -1.11 -3.16
N ASN A 61 -9.67 -0.26 -2.22
CA ASN A 61 -9.65 1.20 -2.43
C ASN A 61 -8.22 1.72 -2.64
N TYR A 62 -7.25 1.29 -1.81
CA TYR A 62 -5.85 1.68 -1.98
C TYR A 62 -5.29 1.21 -3.33
N LYS A 63 -5.50 -0.06 -3.68
CA LYS A 63 -5.07 -0.62 -4.97
C LYS A 63 -5.67 0.17 -6.14
N THR A 64 -6.97 0.43 -6.10
CA THR A 64 -7.66 1.21 -7.13
C THR A 64 -7.05 2.60 -7.25
N ARG A 65 -6.80 3.29 -6.13
CA ARG A 65 -6.21 4.64 -6.15
C ARG A 65 -4.77 4.68 -6.66
N LEU A 66 -3.94 3.70 -6.32
CA LEU A 66 -2.57 3.60 -6.87
C LEU A 66 -2.60 3.38 -8.39
N ASN A 67 -3.58 2.61 -8.86
CA ASN A 67 -3.76 2.29 -10.28
C ASN A 67 -4.56 3.35 -11.06
N ALA A 68 -5.35 4.22 -10.43
CA ALA A 68 -6.28 5.15 -11.08
C ALA A 68 -5.61 6.28 -11.89
N LEU A 69 -4.28 6.35 -11.86
CA LEU A 69 -3.47 7.32 -12.62
C LEU A 69 -2.41 6.60 -13.46
N LEU A 70 -2.55 5.28 -13.65
CA LEU A 70 -1.81 4.51 -14.65
C LEU A 70 -2.52 4.68 -16.00
#